data_AF-A0A535L7I0-F1
#
_entry.id   AF-A0A535L7I0-F1
#
_cell.length_a   1.000
_cell.length_b   1.000
_cell.length_c   1.000
_cell.angle_alpha   90.00
_cell.angle_beta   90.00
_cell.angle_gamma   90.00
#
_symmetry.space_group_name_H-M   'P 1'
#
loop_
_entity.id
_entity.type
_entity.pdbx_description
1 polymer ?
#
loop_
_entity_poly.entity_id
_entity_poly.type
_entity_poly.pdbx_seq_one_letter_code
_entity_poly.pdbx_strand_id
1 'polypeptide(L)' 'MPSESVVLTLARIAFQVEATLMPKLGADRPRVSLRTARNDRRRAMESLLILLDDPSVREYVAGLDRLGVL' A
#
# COMPACT_ATOMS: atom_id res chain seq x y z
N MET A 1 17.42 -7.98 -5.11
CA MET A 1 17.18 -7.30 -3.82
C MET A 1 16.75 -5.88 -4.16
N PRO A 2 15.54 -5.43 -3.78
CA PRO A 2 15.15 -4.04 -4.02
C PRO A 2 16.16 -3.11 -3.35
N SER A 3 16.48 -1.99 -4.01
CA SER A 3 17.37 -0.98 -3.44
C SER A 3 16.71 -0.36 -2.21
N GLU A 4 17.54 0.05 -1.24
CA GLU A 4 17.08 0.66 0.01
C GLU A 4 16.22 1.91 -0.22
N SER A 5 16.50 2.66 -1.29
CA SER A 5 15.70 3.81 -1.72
C SER A 5 14.26 3.44 -2.09
N VAL A 6 14.06 2.32 -2.79
CA VAL A 6 12.71 1.85 -3.18
C VAL A 6 11.92 1.42 -1.95
N VAL A 7 12.57 0.77 -0.99
CA VAL A 7 11.92 0.36 0.28
C VAL A 7 11.49 1.58 1.10
N LEU A 8 12.34 2.61 1.18
CA LEU A 8 12.03 3.86 1.89
C LEU A 8 10.90 4.65 1.23
N THR A 9 10.87 4.74 -0.10
CA THR A 9 9.80 5.41 -0.84
C THR A 9 8.46 4.70 -0.63
N LEU A 10 8.44 3.36 -0.72
CA LEU A 10 7.23 2.57 -0.49
C LEU A 10 6.72 2.70 0.96
N ALA A 11 7.62 2.72 1.95
CA ALA A 11 7.24 2.94 3.35
C ALA A 11 6.63 4.34 3.55
N ARG A 12 7.14 5.36 2.85
CA ARG A 12 6.64 6.74 2.92
C ARG A 12 5.26 6.88 2.29
N ILE A 13 5.03 6.25 1.13
CA ILE A 13 3.73 6.20 0.47
C ILE A 13 2.72 5.47 1.36
N ALA A 14 3.10 4.32 1.92
CA ALA A 14 2.24 3.58 2.85
C ALA A 14 1.85 4.42 4.07
N PHE A 15 2.78 5.21 4.62
CA PHE A 15 2.52 6.12 5.74
C PHE A 15 1.57 7.27 5.37
N GLN A 16 1.75 7.90 4.20
CA GLN A 16 0.87 8.97 3.73
C GLN A 16 -0.54 8.47 3.42
N VAL A 17 -0.65 7.28 2.83
CA VAL A 17 -1.94 6.63 2.57
C VAL A 17 -2.64 6.28 3.89
N GLU A 18 -1.91 5.82 4.90
CA GLU A 18 -2.45 5.58 6.24
C GLU A 18 -3.00 6.85 6.89
N ALA A 19 -2.26 7.96 6.82
CA ALA A 19 -2.71 9.26 7.34
C ALA A 19 -3.97 9.78 6.62
N THR A 20 -4.14 9.44 5.34
CA THR A 20 -5.29 9.86 4.52
C THR A 20 -6.51 8.95 4.73
N LEU A 21 -6.28 7.66 5.03
CA LEU A 21 -7.34 6.66 5.21
C LEU A 21 -7.83 6.52 6.66
N MET A 22 -7.15 7.10 7.65
CA MET A 22 -7.67 7.12 9.01
C MET A 22 -8.93 7.99 9.08
N PRO A 23 -10.12 7.42 9.38
CA PRO A 23 -11.28 8.23 9.67
C PRO A 23 -11.04 8.97 11.00
N LYS A 24 -11.42 10.25 11.06
CA LYS A 24 -11.30 11.11 12.25
C LYS A 24 -11.74 10.32 13.49
N LEU A 25 -10.80 10.12 14.42
CA LEU A 25 -11.02 9.40 15.67
C LEU A 25 -12.07 10.17 16.48
N GLY A 26 -13.32 9.71 16.43
CA GLY A 26 -14.43 10.46 17.01
C GLY A 26 -15.78 9.82 16.75
N ALA A 27 -15.88 8.51 16.88
CA ALA A 27 -17.14 7.84 17.15
C ALA A 27 -16.81 6.40 17.53
N ASP A 28 -17.32 6.00 18.69
CA ASP A 28 -17.29 4.66 19.26
C ASP A 28 -17.57 3.59 18.18
N ARG A 29 -16.53 3.02 17.58
CA ARG A 29 -16.65 2.07 16.48
C ARG A 29 -16.62 0.66 17.06
N PRO A 30 -17.69 -0.14 16.92
CA PRO A 30 -17.77 -1.46 17.53
C PRO A 30 -16.57 -2.29 17.05
N ARG A 31 -15.92 -3.02 17.96
CA ARG A 31 -14.66 -3.78 17.72
C ARG A 31 -14.66 -4.65 16.45
N VAL A 32 -15.84 -5.02 15.95
CA VAL A 32 -16.04 -5.72 14.67
C VAL A 32 -15.56 -4.89 13.48
N SER A 33 -15.82 -3.57 13.48
CA SER A 33 -15.40 -2.64 12.42
C SER A 33 -13.88 -2.49 12.30
N LEU A 34 -13.14 -2.55 13.42
CA LEU A 34 -11.68 -2.56 13.41
C LEU A 34 -11.13 -3.88 12.84
N ARG A 35 -11.81 -5.00 13.14
CA ARG A 35 -11.46 -6.31 12.58
C ARG A 35 -11.74 -6.37 11.08
N THR A 36 -12.85 -5.78 10.62
CA THR A 36 -13.17 -5.64 9.19
C THR A 36 -12.14 -4.77 8.49
N ALA A 37 -11.84 -3.57 9.01
CA ALA A 37 -10.82 -2.68 8.44
C ALA A 37 -9.44 -3.35 8.36
N ARG A 38 -9.06 -4.14 9.38
CA ARG A 38 -7.80 -4.90 9.37
C ARG A 38 -7.79 -6.01 8.31
N ASN A 39 -8.92 -6.70 8.13
CA ASN A 39 -9.05 -7.73 7.10
C ASN A 39 -9.06 -7.13 5.69
N ASP A 40 -9.72 -6.00 5.50
CA ASP A 40 -9.74 -5.27 4.23
C ASP A 40 -8.35 -4.77 3.88
N ARG A 41 -7.60 -4.24 4.86
CA ARG A 41 -6.18 -3.87 4.69
C ARG A 41 -5.31 -5.06 4.30
N ARG A 42 -5.53 -6.23 4.93
CA ARG A 42 -4.82 -7.47 4.57
C ARG A 42 -5.13 -7.90 3.14
N ARG A 43 -6.41 -7.91 2.76
CA ARG A 43 -6.84 -8.28 1.39
C ARG A 43 -6.30 -7.33 0.34
N ALA A 44 -6.32 -6.02 0.59
CA ALA A 44 -5.76 -5.03 -0.32
C ALA A 44 -4.26 -5.23 -0.52
N MET A 45 -3.51 -5.52 0.56
CA MET A 45 -2.09 -5.83 0.46
C MET A 45 -1.83 -7.11 -0.32
N GLU A 46 -2.59 -8.19 -0.06
CA GLU A 46 -2.49 -9.44 -0.82
C GLU A 46 -2.77 -9.22 -2.31
N SER A 47 -3.79 -8.44 -2.67
CA SER A 47 -4.09 -8.11 -4.07
C SER A 47 -2.98 -7.30 -4.74
N LEU A 48 -2.37 -6.34 -4.04
CA LEU A 48 -1.21 -5.60 -4.56
C LEU A 48 0.00 -6.50 -4.76
N LEU A 49 0.27 -7.41 -3.82
CA LEU A 49 1.38 -8.36 -3.94
C LEU A 49 1.18 -9.35 -5.10
N ILE A 50 -0.06 -9.82 -5.32
CA ILE A 50 -0.40 -10.66 -6.48
C ILE A 50 -0.20 -9.88 -7.79
N LEU A 51 -0.65 -8.63 -7.84
CA LEU A 51 -0.51 -7.80 -9.03
C LEU A 51 0.98 -7.52 -9.34
N LEU A 52 1.80 -7.31 -8.31
CA LEU A 52 3.26 -7.17 -8.44
C LEU A 52 3.96 -8.48 -8.79
N ASP A 53 3.28 -9.62 -8.73
CA ASP A 53 3.81 -10.89 -9.22
C ASP A 53 3.59 -11.09 -10.72
N ASP A 54 2.78 -10.24 -11.36
CA ASP A 54 2.69 -10.19 -12.81
C ASP A 54 3.95 -9.52 -13.39
N PRO A 55 4.72 -10.20 -14.27
CA PRO A 55 5.92 -9.64 -14.88
C PRO A 55 5.64 -8.37 -15.70
N SER A 56 4.47 -8.26 -16.32
CA SER A 56 4.06 -7.09 -17.11
C SER A 56 3.86 -5.86 -16.22
N VAL A 57 3.30 -6.06 -15.03
CA VAL A 57 3.13 -5.00 -14.03
C VAL A 57 4.49 -4.59 -13.46
N ARG A 58 5.39 -5.55 -13.22
CA ARG A 58 6.77 -5.25 -12.79
C ARG A 58 7.53 -4.42 -13.82
N GLU A 59 7.41 -4.75 -15.10
CA GLU A 59 8.02 -3.98 -16.19
C GLU A 59 7.45 -2.56 -16.29
N TYR A 60 6.13 -2.42 -16.16
CA TYR A 60 5.48 -1.11 -16.15
C TYR A 60 5.94 -0.24 -14.98
N VAL A 61 5.97 -0.78 -13.76
CA VAL A 61 6.46 -0.07 -12.56
C VAL A 61 7.94 0.30 -12.71
N ALA A 62 8.77 -0.60 -13.23
CA ALA A 62 10.17 -0.31 -13.50
C ALA A 62 10.35 0.75 -14.60
N GLY A 63 9.41 0.84 -15.55
CA GLY A 63 9.37 1.91 -16.55
C GLY A 63 9.04 3.27 -15.94
N LEU A 64 8.06 3.31 -15.03
CA LEU A 64 7.70 4.55 -14.30
C LEU A 64 8.83 5.05 -13.40
N ASP A 65 9.55 4.16 -12.72
CA ASP A 65 10.72 4.49 -11.89
C ASP A 65 11.87 5.07 -12.74
N ARG A 66 12.14 4.48 -13.91
CA ARG A 66 13.14 5.02 -14.87
C ARG A 66 12.79 6.41 -15.39
N LEU A 67 11.49 6.72 -15.48
CA LEU A 67 11.00 8.03 -15.91
C LEU A 67 10.95 9.05 -14.76
N GLY A 68 11.26 8.64 -13.52
CA GLY A 68 11.24 9.50 -12.34
C GLY A 68 9.85 9.97 -11.93
N VAL A 69 8.81 9.23 -12.33
CA VAL A 69 7.40 9.56 -12.07
C VAL A 69 6.86 8.83 -10.84
N LEU A 70 7.71 8.00 -10.21
CA LEU A 70 7.39 7.15 -9.07
C LEU A 70 8.18 7.54 -7.82
#